data_AF-A0A2V7V5P1-F1
#
_entry.id   AF-A0A2V7V5P1-F1
#
_cell.length_a   1.000
_cell.length_b   1.000
_cell.length_c   1.000
_cell.angle_alpha   90.00
_cell.angle_beta   90.00
_cell.angle_gamma   90.00
#
_symmetry.space_group_name_H-M   'P 1'
#
loop_
_entity.id
_entity.type
_entity.pdbx_description
1 polymer ?
#
loop_
_entity_poly.entity_id
_entity_poly.type
_entity_poly.pdbx_seq_one_letter_code
_entity_poly.pdbx_strand_id
1 'polypeptide(L)' 'KLEPAVAHLRKAIALDPENDVSHYQLSRAYQALGNAAGQADALARSRALRAKRQRTDAAVLPLQVTKQELETKEGPP' A
#
# COMPACT_ATOMS: atom_id res chain seq x y z
N LYS A 1 -20.09 13.96 -0.77
CA LYS A 1 -20.77 12.66 -0.60
C LYS A 1 -19.74 11.55 -0.84
N LEU A 2 -19.19 10.95 0.22
CA LEU A 2 -18.13 9.92 0.13
C LEU A 2 -18.66 8.48 0.27
N GLU A 3 -19.90 8.32 0.72
CA GLU A 3 -20.67 7.07 0.68
C GLU A 3 -20.56 6.30 -0.65
N PRO A 4 -20.70 6.93 -1.84
CA PRO A 4 -20.55 6.20 -3.10
C PRO A 4 -19.10 5.75 -3.35
N ALA A 5 -18.09 6.44 -2.83
CA ALA A 5 -16.69 6.05 -2.99
C ALA A 5 -16.41 4.75 -2.21
N VAL A 6 -16.90 4.64 -0.98
CA VAL A 6 -16.83 3.40 -0.18
C VAL A 6 -17.52 2.25 -0.92
N ALA A 7 -18.70 2.47 -1.50
CA ALA A 7 -19.40 1.43 -2.25
C ALA A 7 -18.63 0.94 -3.48
N HIS A 8 -18.04 1.85 -4.27
CA HIS A 8 -17.21 1.49 -5.42
C HIS A 8 -15.93 0.75 -5.00
N LEU A 9 -15.27 1.20 -3.94
CA LEU A 9 -14.06 0.57 -3.43
C LEU A 9 -14.33 -0.83 -2.87
N ARG A 10 -15.48 -1.04 -2.21
CA ARG A 10 -15.90 -2.39 -1.78
C ARG A 10 -16.13 -3.34 -2.95
N LYS A 11 -16.69 -2.85 -4.08
CA LYS A 11 -16.78 -3.65 -5.30
C LYS A 11 -15.39 -3.96 -5.88
N ALA A 12 -14.48 -2.99 -5.90
CA ALA A 12 -13.12 -3.20 -6.34
C ALA A 12 -12.39 -4.26 -5.49
N ILE A 13 -12.56 -4.23 -4.17
CA ILE A 13 -12.03 -5.25 -3.25
C ILE A 13 -12.69 -6.62 -3.46
N ALA A 14 -13.97 -6.66 -3.83
CA ALA A 14 -14.65 -7.91 -4.15
C ALA A 14 -14.14 -8.54 -5.46
N LEU A 15 -13.72 -7.72 -6.42
CA LEU A 15 -13.12 -8.17 -7.68
C LEU A 15 -11.66 -8.58 -7.48
N ASP A 16 -10.89 -7.80 -6.72
CA ASP A 16 -9.49 -8.07 -6.42
C ASP A 16 -9.21 -7.82 -4.93
N PRO A 17 -9.30 -8.88 -4.10
CA PRO A 17 -9.12 -8.74 -2.65
C PRO A 17 -7.65 -8.54 -2.26
N GLU A 18 -6.70 -8.85 -3.15
CA GLU A 18 -5.26 -8.74 -2.90
C GLU A 18 -4.67 -7.37 -3.30
N ASN A 19 -5.47 -6.51 -3.91
CA ASN A 19 -5.07 -5.17 -4.31
C ASN A 19 -4.91 -4.22 -3.11
N ASP A 20 -3.66 -3.99 -2.70
CA ASP A 20 -3.30 -3.09 -1.60
C ASP A 20 -3.76 -1.64 -1.81
N VAL A 21 -3.87 -1.19 -3.06
CA VAL A 21 -4.27 0.17 -3.44
C VAL A 21 -5.76 0.38 -3.15
N SER A 22 -6.60 -0.61 -3.43
CA SER A 22 -8.04 -0.55 -3.15
C SER A 22 -8.32 -0.39 -1.65
N HIS A 23 -7.58 -1.12 -0.80
CA HIS A 23 -7.66 -0.97 0.66
C HIS A 23 -7.13 0.38 1.13
N TYR A 24 -6.05 0.90 0.54
CA TYR A 24 -5.54 2.24 0.87
C TYR A 24 -6.55 3.34 0.52
N GLN A 25 -7.14 3.28 -0.67
CA GLN A 25 -8.18 4.24 -1.07
C GLN A 25 -9.42 4.15 -0.18
N LEU A 26 -9.77 2.95 0.30
CA LEU A 26 -10.86 2.76 1.26
C LEU A 26 -10.54 3.46 2.60
N SER A 27 -9.30 3.39 3.07
CA SER A 27 -8.89 4.11 4.28
C SER A 27 -9.02 5.64 4.13
N ARG A 28 -8.70 6.19 2.96
CA ARG A 28 -8.87 7.62 2.65
C ARG A 28 -10.34 8.03 2.60
N ALA A 29 -11.19 7.18 2.03
CA ALA A 29 -12.63 7.40 2.02
C ALA A 29 -13.20 7.41 3.45
N TYR A 30 -12.76 6.48 4.31
CA TYR A 30 -13.15 6.46 5.72
C TYR A 30 -12.63 7.65 6.51
N GLN A 31 -11.39 8.10 6.24
CA GLN A 31 -10.82 9.32 6.85
C GLN A 31 -11.72 10.53 6.53
N ALA A 32 -12.10 10.69 5.27
CA ALA A 32 -12.93 11.82 4.84
C ALA A 32 -14.39 11.73 5.33
N LEU A 33 -14.84 10.53 5.74
CA LEU A 33 -16.12 10.30 6.43
C LEU A 33 -16.00 10.47 7.96
N GLY A 34 -14.81 10.69 8.51
CA GLY A 34 -14.58 10.75 9.96
C GLY A 34 -14.64 9.38 10.66
N ASN A 35 -14.64 8.27 9.91
CA ASN A 35 -14.68 6.92 10.44
C ASN A 35 -13.26 6.41 10.72
N ALA A 36 -12.72 6.77 11.87
CA ALA A 36 -11.37 6.37 12.28
C ALA A 36 -11.20 4.84 12.41
N ALA A 37 -12.26 4.13 12.84
CA ALA A 37 -12.23 2.67 12.96
C ALA A 37 -12.08 1.99 11.60
N GLY A 38 -12.91 2.38 10.62
CA GLY A 38 -12.83 1.88 9.26
C GLY A 38 -11.53 2.25 8.56
N GLN A 39 -11.02 3.47 8.82
CA GLN A 39 -9.72 3.91 8.31
C GLN A 39 -8.58 3.01 8.80
N ALA A 40 -8.53 2.73 10.10
CA ALA A 40 -7.47 1.92 10.70
C ALA A 40 -7.47 0.48 10.15
N ASP A 41 -8.65 -0.14 10.05
CA ASP A 41 -8.81 -1.50 9.50
C ASP A 41 -8.34 -1.57 8.03
N ALA A 42 -8.83 -0.66 7.18
CA ALA A 42 -8.46 -0.62 5.77
C ALA A 42 -6.96 -0.35 5.56
N LEU A 43 -6.36 0.52 6.38
CA LEU A 43 -4.93 0.80 6.33
C LEU A 43 -4.09 -0.42 6.77
N ALA A 44 -4.53 -1.15 7.79
CA ALA A 44 -3.86 -2.37 8.24
C ALA A 44 -3.87 -3.44 7.14
N ARG A 45 -5.00 -3.65 6.46
CA ARG A 45 -5.11 -4.59 5.33
C ARG A 45 -4.21 -4.19 4.17
N SER A 46 -4.22 -2.92 3.78
CA SER A 46 -3.33 -2.42 2.71
C SER A 46 -1.85 -2.69 3.02
N ARG A 47 -1.42 -2.38 4.25
CA ARG A 47 -0.04 -2.63 4.69
C ARG A 47 0.31 -4.12 4.67
N ALA A 48 -0.59 -4.97 5.15
CA ALA A 48 -0.39 -6.42 5.15
C ALA A 48 -0.24 -6.97 3.73
N LEU A 49 -1.10 -6.55 2.80
CA LEU A 49 -1.05 -6.96 1.39
C LEU A 49 0.22 -6.47 0.70
N ARG A 50 0.62 -5.21 0.94
CA ARG A 50 1.88 -4.67 0.40
C ARG A 50 3.10 -5.44 0.91
N ALA A 51 3.15 -5.76 2.20
CA ALA A 51 4.21 -6.58 2.78
C ALA A 51 4.23 -7.99 2.19
N LYS A 52 3.06 -8.58 1.94
CA LYS A 52 2.93 -9.89 1.31
C LYS A 52 3.45 -9.86 -0.13
N ARG A 53 3.03 -8.86 -0.92
CA ARG A 53 3.44 -8.65 -2.31
C ARG A 53 4.93 -8.35 -2.46
N GLN A 54 5.51 -7.55 -1.56
CA GLN A 54 6.95 -7.29 -1.52
C GLN A 54 7.76 -8.56 -1.26
N ARG A 55 7.27 -9.49 -0.42
CA ARG A 55 7.92 -10.80 -0.26
C ARG A 55 7.82 -11.65 -1.52
N THR A 56 6.70 -11.60 -2.23
CA THR A 56 6.54 -12.36 -3.48
C THR A 56 7.40 -11.82 -4.60
N ASP A 57 7.50 -10.49 -4.75
CA ASP A 57 8.35 -9.81 -5.74
C ASP A 57 9.84 -10.01 -5.42
N ALA A 58 10.26 -9.86 -4.17
CA ALA A 58 11.63 -10.10 -3.73
C ALA A 58 12.09 -11.56 -3.96
N ALA A 59 11.17 -12.52 -4.04
CA ALA A 59 11.48 -13.92 -4.33
C ALA A 59 11.63 -14.22 -5.84
N VAL A 60 11.23 -13.30 -6.73
CA VAL A 60 11.16 -13.55 -8.19
C VAL A 60 12.18 -12.72 -9.00
N LEU A 61 12.93 -11.80 -8.38
CA LEU A 61 14.05 -11.14 -9.08
C LEU A 61 15.40 -11.84 -8.81
N PRO A 62 16.03 -12.50 -9.80
CA PRO A 62 17.48 -12.61 -9.78
C PRO A 62 18.05 -11.19 -9.83
N LEU A 63 18.68 -10.77 -8.75
CA LEU A 63 19.39 -9.51 -8.60
C LEU A 63 20.36 -9.26 -9.77
N GLN A 64 19.93 -8.50 -10.78
CA GLN A 64 20.82 -7.82 -11.71
C GLN A 64 20.23 -6.47 -12.15
N VAL A 65 20.01 -5.54 -11.20
CA VAL A 65 20.05 -4.10 -11.50
C VAL A 65 20.74 -3.40 -10.33
N THR A 66 22.06 -3.27 -10.50
CA THR A 66 22.92 -2.14 -10.16
C THR A 66 22.86 -1.55 -8.75
N LYS A 67 23.90 -1.91 -7.97
CA LYS A 67 24.68 -1.03 -7.09
C LYS A 67 24.10 0.38 -6.90
N GLN A 68 23.28 0.55 -5.88
CA GLN A 68 23.17 1.85 -5.23
C GLN A 68 24.29 1.91 -4.20
N GLU A 69 25.51 2.18 -4.69
CA GLU A 69 26.55 2.71 -3.82
C GLU A 69 26.06 4.08 -3.34
N LEU A 70 25.53 4.06 -2.12
CA LEU A 70 25.35 5.24 -1.29
C LEU A 70 26.76 5.77 -0.96
N GLU A 71 27.37 6.51 -1.88
CA GLU A 71 28.45 7.42 -1.53
C GLU A 71 27.86 8.54 -0.66
N THR A 72 27.88 8.30 0.64
CA THR A 72 27.71 9.33 1.66
C THR A 72 29.05 9.46 2.37
N LYS A 73 29.68 10.63 2.18
CA LYS A 73 30.78 11.20 2.97
C LYS A 73 32.13 10.45 2.80
N GLU A 74 33.26 11.10 2.55
CA GLU A 74 33.85 12.19 3.32
C GLU A 74 34.80 13.04 2.44
N GLY A 75 34.90 14.34 2.69
CA GLY A 75 36.14 15.11 2.47
C GLY A 75 36.58 15.72 3.81
N PRO A 76 37.74 16.39 3.94
CA PRO A 76 38.97 16.45 3.15
C PRO A 76 40.17 15.88 3.97
N PRO A 77 41.46 16.14 3.64
CA PRO A 77 42.11 17.44 3.87
C PRO A 77 42.76 18.06 2.63
#